data_AF-M0HIN1-F1
#
_entry.id   AF-M0HIN1-F1
#
_cell.length_a   1.000
_cell.length_b   1.000
_cell.length_c   1.000
_cell.angle_alpha   90.00
_cell.angle_beta   90.00
_cell.angle_gamma   90.00
#
_symmetry.space_group_name_H-M   'P 1'
#
loop_
_entity.id
_entity.type
_entity.pdbx_description
1 polymer ?
#
loop_
_entity_poly.entity_id
_entity_poly.type
_entity_poly.pdbx_seq_one_letter_code
_entity_poly.pdbx_strand_id
1 'polypeptide(L)'
;MSYEPPTASGEEWPPNNPYQRDGWDWLCGGADDIAERITDRLAVLPDGIFVRVTPPEQPTVADIVTPGTLIETAYGDIQKVFAVREREYYGIPAWSFALGDPSTPAREDGMPKRYQGRNVKYLVQQDGEIRSLFWHNDDVVEIHGYDEIDVDYQSSLSAGWAT
;
A
#
# COMPACT_ATOMS: atom_id res chain seq x y z
N MET A 1 -10.35 -12.82 -26.74
CA MET A 1 -8.95 -12.40 -26.55
C MET A 1 -8.63 -12.69 -25.10
N SER A 2 -7.72 -13.62 -24.85
CA SER A 2 -7.29 -13.99 -23.50
C SER A 2 -6.13 -13.09 -23.13
N TYR A 3 -6.23 -12.42 -21.98
CA TYR A 3 -5.16 -11.58 -21.44
C TYR A 3 -4.08 -12.50 -20.86
N GLU A 4 -2.90 -12.53 -21.48
CA GLU A 4 -1.70 -13.14 -20.91
C GLU A 4 -0.91 -12.03 -20.19
N PRO A 5 -0.66 -12.15 -18.87
CA PRO A 5 0.10 -11.14 -18.15
C PRO A 5 1.57 -11.14 -18.63
N PRO A 6 2.24 -9.97 -18.67
CA PRO A 6 3.64 -9.89 -19.04
C PRO A 6 4.50 -10.66 -18.04
N THR A 7 5.31 -11.57 -18.55
CA THR A 7 6.33 -12.26 -17.76
C THR A 7 7.42 -11.27 -17.39
N ALA A 8 7.50 -10.93 -16.11
CA ALA A 8 8.57 -10.12 -15.55
C ALA A 8 9.93 -10.68 -15.97
N SER A 9 10.83 -9.77 -16.31
CA SER A 9 12.25 -10.00 -16.61
C SER A 9 12.90 -10.97 -15.63
N GLY A 10 13.25 -12.18 -16.10
CA GLY A 10 14.43 -12.98 -15.74
C GLY A 10 14.80 -13.28 -14.28
N GLU A 11 14.17 -12.68 -13.27
CA GLU A 11 14.40 -12.99 -11.86
C GLU A 11 13.46 -14.13 -11.45
N GLU A 12 14.04 -15.31 -11.24
CA GLU A 12 13.35 -16.40 -10.58
C GLU A 12 13.01 -15.98 -9.15
N TRP A 13 11.74 -15.65 -8.93
CA TRP A 13 11.21 -15.36 -7.61
C TRP A 13 11.32 -16.60 -6.73
N PRO A 14 11.70 -16.47 -5.44
CA PRO A 14 11.72 -17.60 -4.53
C PRO A 14 10.31 -18.21 -4.45
N PRO A 15 10.18 -19.55 -4.54
CA PRO A 15 8.90 -20.24 -4.78
C PRO A 15 7.87 -20.13 -3.63
N ASN A 16 8.17 -19.36 -2.58
CA ASN A 16 7.34 -19.15 -1.40
C ASN A 16 7.42 -17.69 -0.93
N ASN A 17 7.08 -16.73 -1.79
CA ASN A 17 6.81 -15.38 -1.30
C ASN A 17 5.34 -15.32 -0.80
N PRO A 18 5.06 -15.34 0.52
CA PRO A 18 3.69 -15.29 1.04
C PRO A 18 2.94 -14.02 0.63
N TYR A 19 3.63 -12.99 0.16
CA TYR A 19 3.08 -11.71 -0.29
C TYR A 19 2.56 -11.72 -1.75
N GLN A 20 2.85 -12.77 -2.54
CA GLN A 20 2.31 -12.91 -3.91
C GLN A 20 0.79 -13.10 -3.94
N ARG A 21 0.21 -13.72 -2.90
CA ARG A 21 -1.19 -14.15 -2.90
C ARG A 21 -2.18 -13.01 -2.62
N ASP A 22 -1.71 -11.93 -2.02
CA ASP A 22 -2.57 -10.83 -1.55
C ASP A 22 -2.69 -9.67 -2.56
N GLY A 23 -2.17 -9.86 -3.77
CA GLY A 23 -2.10 -8.80 -4.77
C GLY A 23 -1.06 -7.72 -4.43
N TRP A 24 -0.37 -7.83 -3.29
CA TRP A 24 0.59 -6.85 -2.78
C TRP A 24 1.76 -6.70 -3.72
N ASP A 25 2.43 -7.78 -4.08
CA ASP A 25 3.72 -7.79 -4.78
C ASP A 25 3.62 -7.89 -6.31
N TRP A 26 2.44 -7.65 -6.90
CA TRP A 26 2.35 -7.60 -8.35
C TRP A 26 3.07 -6.36 -8.88
N LEU A 27 4.10 -6.59 -9.69
CA LEU A 27 4.77 -5.53 -10.45
C LEU A 27 3.72 -4.79 -11.29
N CYS A 28 3.64 -3.49 -11.09
CA CYS A 28 2.77 -2.60 -11.87
C CYS A 28 3.69 -1.69 -12.69
N GLY A 29 3.59 -1.78 -14.01
CA GLY A 29 4.47 -1.07 -14.96
C GLY A 29 5.72 -1.87 -15.31
N GLY A 30 6.00 -2.01 -16.60
CA GLY A 30 7.29 -2.51 -17.10
C GLY A 30 8.36 -1.41 -17.09
N ALA A 31 9.60 -1.77 -17.42
CA ALA A 31 10.70 -0.81 -17.54
C ALA A 31 10.43 0.31 -18.59
N ASP A 32 9.48 0.06 -19.50
CA ASP A 32 9.07 0.98 -20.55
C ASP A 32 7.93 1.93 -20.12
N ASP A 33 7.34 1.75 -18.93
CA ASP A 33 6.21 2.54 -18.41
C ASP A 33 6.66 3.63 -17.42
N ILE A 34 7.80 4.28 -17.63
CA ILE A 34 8.29 5.32 -16.71
C ILE A 34 7.59 6.65 -16.96
N ALA A 35 7.10 7.29 -15.90
CA ALA A 35 6.49 8.61 -15.96
C ALA A 35 7.55 9.71 -16.18
N GLU A 36 7.30 10.63 -17.10
CA GLU A 36 8.10 11.84 -17.28
C GLU A 36 7.59 12.94 -16.35
N ARG A 37 8.45 13.49 -15.49
CA ARG A 37 8.09 14.63 -14.64
C ARG A 37 7.83 15.88 -15.48
N ILE A 38 6.68 16.51 -15.27
CA ILE A 38 6.32 17.79 -15.89
C ILE A 38 6.49 18.93 -14.89
N THR A 39 6.15 18.70 -13.63
CA THR A 39 6.28 19.67 -12.53
C THR A 39 6.71 18.97 -11.25
N ASP A 40 6.92 19.73 -10.18
CA ASP A 40 7.16 19.19 -8.83
C ASP A 40 6.00 18.32 -8.32
N ARG A 41 4.80 18.50 -8.89
CA ARG A 41 3.53 17.88 -8.48
C ARG A 41 3.00 16.83 -9.45
N LEU A 42 3.51 16.78 -10.67
CA LEU A 42 2.86 16.05 -11.75
C LEU A 42 3.90 15.41 -12.66
N ALA A 43 3.64 14.16 -13.02
CA ALA A 43 4.31 13.46 -14.10
C ALA A 43 3.26 12.89 -15.07
N VAL A 44 3.70 12.45 -16.24
CA VAL A 44 2.84 11.87 -17.28
C VAL A 44 3.42 10.54 -17.74
N LEU A 45 2.57 9.53 -17.85
CA LEU A 45 2.92 8.23 -18.41
C LEU A 45 3.01 8.30 -19.95
N PRO A 46 3.69 7.35 -20.61
CA PRO A 46 3.81 7.33 -22.07
C PRO A 46 2.48 7.33 -22.83
N ASP A 47 1.41 6.83 -22.20
CA ASP A 47 0.04 6.80 -22.75
C ASP A 47 -0.74 8.12 -22.52
N GLY A 48 -0.12 9.12 -21.89
CA GLY A 48 -0.70 10.43 -21.62
C GLY A 48 -1.46 10.53 -20.30
N ILE A 49 -1.49 9.47 -19.47
CA ILE A 49 -2.12 9.52 -18.14
C ILE A 49 -1.26 10.34 -17.18
N PHE A 50 -1.87 11.34 -16.53
CA PHE A 50 -1.21 12.11 -15.49
C PHE A 50 -1.19 11.38 -14.15
N VAL A 51 -0.03 11.43 -13.49
CA VAL A 51 0.17 10.96 -12.12
C VAL A 51 0.64 12.09 -11.22
N ARG A 52 0.15 12.09 -9.98
CA ARG A 52 0.54 12.98 -8.90
C ARG A 52 1.92 12.61 -8.38
N VAL A 53 2.62 13.60 -7.85
CA VAL A 53 3.91 13.40 -7.22
C VAL A 53 3.96 14.18 -5.91
N THR A 54 4.41 13.55 -4.83
CA THR A 54 4.72 14.25 -3.58
C THR A 54 5.78 15.32 -3.84
N PRO A 55 5.48 16.62 -3.63
CA PRO A 55 6.47 17.67 -3.79
C PRO A 55 7.64 17.47 -2.82
N PRO A 56 8.89 17.77 -3.21
CA PRO A 56 10.08 17.46 -2.40
C PRO A 56 10.12 18.16 -1.04
N GLU A 57 9.41 19.28 -0.88
CA GLU A 57 9.34 20.06 0.36
C GLU A 57 8.16 19.66 1.27
N GLN A 58 7.37 18.65 0.87
CA GLN A 58 6.25 18.15 1.66
C GLN A 58 6.61 16.82 2.33
N PRO A 59 6.02 16.51 3.50
CA PRO A 59 6.12 15.19 4.09
C PRO A 59 5.63 14.14 3.10
N THR A 60 6.21 12.94 3.17
CA THR A 60 5.71 11.78 2.45
C THR A 60 4.55 11.12 3.20
N VAL A 61 3.92 10.12 2.58
CA VAL A 61 2.88 9.34 3.26
C VAL A 61 3.45 8.61 4.49
N ALA A 62 4.68 8.10 4.41
CA ALA A 62 5.32 7.41 5.53
C ALA A 62 5.68 8.34 6.71
N ASP A 63 5.82 9.64 6.46
CA ASP A 63 6.02 10.63 7.52
C ASP A 63 4.72 10.95 8.28
N ILE A 64 3.57 10.68 7.66
CA ILE A 64 2.23 11.04 8.18
C ILE A 64 1.53 9.82 8.80
N VAL A 65 1.65 8.64 8.17
CA VAL A 65 0.90 7.44 8.52
C VAL A 65 1.85 6.37 9.04
N THR A 66 1.49 5.79 10.18
CA THR A 66 2.22 4.68 10.80
C THR A 66 1.27 3.53 11.11
N PRO A 67 1.77 2.29 11.32
CA PRO A 67 0.94 1.21 11.84
C PRO A 67 0.20 1.64 13.12
N GLY A 68 -1.12 1.44 13.15
CA GLY A 68 -2.04 1.90 14.18
C GLY A 68 -2.87 3.12 13.78
N THR A 69 -2.50 3.87 12.75
CA THR A 69 -3.32 4.99 12.26
C THR A 69 -4.72 4.50 11.84
N LEU A 70 -5.75 5.23 12.26
CA LEU A 70 -7.13 5.03 11.83
C LEU A 70 -7.42 5.94 10.64
N ILE A 71 -7.86 5.34 9.54
CA ILE A 71 -8.13 6.05 8.28
C ILE A 71 -9.53 5.76 7.76
N GLU A 72 -10.08 6.68 6.99
CA GLU A 72 -11.27 6.48 6.16
C GLU A 72 -10.90 6.73 4.70
N THR A 73 -11.55 6.01 3.79
CA THR A 73 -11.37 6.17 2.34
C THR A 73 -12.74 6.32 1.69
N ALA A 74 -12.78 6.70 0.41
CA ALA A 74 -14.04 6.81 -0.33
C ALA A 74 -14.88 5.50 -0.36
N TYR A 75 -14.28 4.36 0.00
CA TYR A 75 -14.91 3.04 0.00
C TYR A 75 -15.69 2.70 1.28
N GLY A 76 -15.73 3.58 2.29
CA GLY A 76 -16.58 3.43 3.48
C GLY A 76 -15.80 3.44 4.79
N ASP A 77 -16.27 2.65 5.76
CA ASP A 77 -15.95 2.71 7.19
C ASP A 77 -14.47 2.88 7.58
N ILE A 78 -14.26 3.49 8.76
CA ILE A 78 -12.95 3.65 9.39
C ILE A 78 -12.22 2.31 9.54
N GLN A 79 -10.97 2.29 9.10
CA GLN A 79 -10.08 1.15 9.10
C GLN A 79 -8.80 1.44 9.86
N LYS A 80 -8.14 0.40 10.38
CA LYS A 80 -6.81 0.52 10.99
C LYS A 80 -5.73 0.12 9.98
N VAL A 81 -4.67 0.93 9.92
CA VAL A 81 -3.46 0.65 9.14
C VAL A 81 -2.56 -0.29 9.93
N PHE A 82 -2.20 -1.43 9.36
CA PHE A 82 -1.29 -2.41 9.96
C PHE A 82 0.13 -2.36 9.37
N ALA A 83 0.25 -1.89 8.12
CA ALA A 83 1.54 -1.70 7.46
C ALA A 83 1.48 -0.56 6.46
N VAL A 84 2.57 0.19 6.37
CA VAL A 84 2.81 1.22 5.35
C VAL A 84 4.05 0.81 4.57
N ARG A 85 3.96 0.77 3.24
CA ARG A 85 5.09 0.39 2.39
C ARG A 85 5.24 1.37 1.24
N GLU A 86 6.47 1.86 1.06
CA GLU A 86 6.87 2.61 -0.12
C GLU A 86 7.16 1.65 -1.28
N ARG A 87 6.82 2.09 -2.49
CA ARG A 87 7.22 1.47 -3.74
C ARG A 87 7.38 2.52 -4.82
N GLU A 88 8.26 2.24 -5.75
CA GLU A 88 8.30 2.97 -6.99
C GLU A 88 7.25 2.40 -7.96
N TYR A 89 6.33 3.26 -8.40
CA TYR A 89 5.38 2.98 -9.46
C TYR A 89 5.69 3.92 -10.62
N TYR A 90 6.05 3.36 -11.78
CA TYR A 90 6.36 4.16 -12.98
C TYR A 90 7.48 5.20 -12.74
N GLY A 91 8.49 4.87 -11.93
CA GLY A 91 9.55 5.82 -11.54
C GLY A 91 9.15 6.85 -10.49
N ILE A 92 7.94 6.77 -9.93
CA ILE A 92 7.42 7.69 -8.91
C ILE A 92 7.25 6.96 -7.58
N PRO A 93 7.86 7.43 -6.47
CA PRO A 93 7.58 6.90 -5.14
C PRO A 93 6.11 7.09 -4.76
N ALA A 94 5.44 5.99 -4.40
CA ALA A 94 4.09 5.97 -3.86
C ALA A 94 3.97 4.91 -2.75
N TRP A 95 2.93 5.01 -1.94
CA TRP A 95 2.74 4.18 -0.76
C TRP A 95 1.51 3.28 -0.89
N SER A 96 1.49 2.22 -0.08
CA SER A 96 0.36 1.31 0.03
C SER A 96 0.15 0.90 1.48
N PHE A 97 -1.11 0.74 1.88
CA PHE A 97 -1.53 0.40 3.23
C PHE A 97 -2.13 -0.99 3.31
N ALA A 98 -1.79 -1.72 4.37
CA ALA A 98 -2.48 -2.95 4.77
C ALA A 98 -3.53 -2.57 5.78
N LEU A 99 -4.77 -2.92 5.50
CA LEU A 99 -5.90 -2.51 6.31
C LEU A 99 -6.57 -3.70 6.98
N GLY A 100 -7.13 -3.43 8.16
CA GLY A 100 -8.02 -4.34 8.87
C GLY A 100 -9.08 -3.56 9.62
N ASP A 101 -10.09 -4.26 10.14
CA ASP A 101 -11.06 -3.63 11.03
C ASP A 101 -10.35 -3.21 12.32
N PRO A 102 -10.69 -2.05 12.94
CA PRO A 102 -9.97 -1.55 14.10
C PRO A 102 -9.86 -2.54 15.28
N SER A 103 -10.89 -3.37 15.48
CA SER A 103 -10.93 -4.40 16.52
C SER A 103 -10.15 -5.67 16.17
N THR A 104 -9.56 -5.77 14.99
CA THR A 104 -8.81 -6.97 14.56
C THR A 104 -7.44 -6.95 15.23
N PRO A 105 -7.09 -7.96 16.05
CA PRO A 105 -5.74 -8.05 16.59
C PRO A 105 -4.73 -8.34 15.49
N ALA A 106 -3.47 -7.95 15.70
CA ALA A 106 -2.38 -8.32 14.81
C ALA A 106 -1.84 -9.73 15.12
N ARG A 107 -1.23 -10.34 14.10
CA ARG A 107 -0.31 -11.46 14.21
C ARG A 107 1.07 -10.95 14.68
N GLU A 108 1.97 -11.87 14.98
CA GLU A 108 3.35 -11.55 15.39
C GLU A 108 4.13 -10.75 14.33
N ASP A 109 3.76 -10.88 13.06
CA ASP A 109 4.36 -10.12 11.95
C ASP A 109 3.77 -8.70 11.79
N GLY A 110 2.89 -8.27 12.70
CA GLY A 110 2.23 -6.96 12.67
C GLY A 110 1.05 -6.86 11.71
N MET A 111 0.75 -7.90 10.92
CA MET A 111 -0.39 -7.91 9.99
C MET A 111 -1.68 -8.32 10.71
N PRO A 112 -2.88 -7.91 10.24
CA PRO A 112 -4.12 -8.24 10.91
C PRO A 112 -4.39 -9.76 10.88
N LYS A 113 -4.93 -10.31 11.96
CA LYS A 113 -5.39 -11.70 11.98
C LYS A 113 -6.45 -11.89 10.90
N ARG A 114 -6.34 -13.00 10.15
CA ARG A 114 -7.20 -13.33 9.00
C ARG A 114 -7.11 -12.32 7.86
N TYR A 115 -5.96 -11.72 7.64
CA TYR A 115 -5.73 -10.86 6.49
C TYR A 115 -6.14 -11.53 5.17
N GLN A 116 -6.93 -10.82 4.36
CA GLN A 116 -7.42 -11.28 3.05
C GLN A 116 -6.97 -10.36 1.91
N GLY A 117 -5.85 -9.65 2.08
CA GLY A 117 -5.36 -8.70 1.07
C GLY A 117 -6.23 -7.46 0.92
N ARG A 118 -6.79 -6.94 2.04
CA ARG A 118 -7.50 -5.64 2.05
C ARG A 118 -6.49 -4.50 2.09
N ASN A 119 -6.35 -3.79 0.97
CA ASN A 119 -5.25 -2.86 0.74
C ASN A 119 -5.77 -1.57 0.09
N VAL A 120 -5.10 -0.47 0.36
CA VAL A 120 -5.19 0.74 -0.46
C VAL A 120 -3.80 0.99 -1.05
N LYS A 121 -3.75 1.28 -2.36
CA LYS A 121 -2.50 1.34 -3.12
C LYS A 121 -2.38 2.66 -3.87
N TYR A 122 -1.17 2.89 -4.37
CA TYR A 122 -0.84 4.05 -5.21
C TYR A 122 -1.17 5.35 -4.48
N LEU A 123 -0.63 5.54 -3.28
CA LEU A 123 -0.90 6.73 -2.48
C LEU A 123 0.27 7.69 -2.56
N VAL A 124 -0.01 8.98 -2.67
CA VAL A 124 0.99 10.05 -2.56
C VAL A 124 0.45 11.12 -1.62
N GLN A 125 1.35 11.96 -1.10
CA GLN A 125 0.97 13.11 -0.29
C GLN A 125 1.03 14.38 -1.15
N GLN A 126 -0.08 15.12 -1.26
CA GLN A 126 -0.09 16.42 -1.89
C GLN A 126 -0.95 17.44 -1.15
N ASP A 127 -0.35 18.58 -0.85
CA ASP A 127 -1.00 19.80 -0.36
C ASP A 127 -1.85 19.55 0.91
N GLY A 128 -1.27 18.79 1.84
CA GLY A 128 -1.91 18.36 3.09
C GLY A 128 -2.80 17.10 3.01
N GLU A 129 -2.98 16.50 1.83
CA GLU A 129 -3.89 15.36 1.63
C GLU A 129 -3.22 14.13 1.00
N ILE A 130 -3.50 12.95 1.59
CA ILE A 130 -3.11 11.67 1.02
C ILE A 130 -4.10 11.31 -0.09
N ARG A 131 -3.61 11.20 -1.32
CA ARG A 131 -4.41 11.05 -2.55
C ARG A 131 -3.96 9.85 -3.37
N SER A 132 -4.83 9.41 -4.28
CA SER A 132 -4.41 8.49 -5.33
C SER A 132 -3.29 9.07 -6.21
N LEU A 133 -2.33 8.24 -6.60
CA LEU A 133 -1.27 8.52 -7.56
C LEU A 133 -1.85 8.96 -8.90
N PHE A 134 -2.97 8.38 -9.33
CA PHE A 134 -3.54 8.71 -10.63
C PHE A 134 -4.40 9.97 -10.54
N TRP A 135 -4.06 11.00 -11.32
CA TRP A 135 -4.69 12.32 -11.24
C TRP A 135 -6.21 12.29 -11.42
N HIS A 136 -6.72 11.37 -12.25
CA HIS A 136 -8.15 11.24 -12.53
C HIS A 136 -8.95 10.61 -11.38
N ASN A 137 -8.27 10.01 -10.40
CA ASN A 137 -8.91 9.49 -9.20
C ASN A 137 -8.78 10.54 -8.08
N ASP A 138 -9.90 11.09 -7.65
CA ASP A 138 -9.97 12.13 -6.61
C ASP A 138 -10.17 11.56 -5.20
N ASP A 139 -10.02 10.24 -5.01
CA ASP A 139 -10.04 9.59 -3.71
C ASP A 139 -8.98 10.20 -2.78
N VAL A 140 -9.44 10.58 -1.60
CA VAL A 140 -8.63 11.07 -0.48
C VAL A 140 -8.69 10.05 0.66
N VAL A 141 -7.59 9.91 1.38
CA VAL A 141 -7.54 9.18 2.64
C VAL A 141 -7.62 10.19 3.79
N GLU A 142 -8.65 10.05 4.62
CA GLU A 142 -8.84 10.85 5.82
C GLU A 142 -8.23 10.15 7.04
N ILE A 143 -7.64 10.92 7.96
CA ILE A 143 -7.03 10.39 9.19
C ILE A 143 -7.91 10.77 10.37
N HIS A 144 -8.39 9.77 11.12
CA HIS A 144 -9.33 9.95 12.23
C HIS A 144 -8.67 9.82 13.60
N GLY A 145 -7.47 9.28 13.67
CA GLY A 145 -6.73 9.13 14.91
C GLY A 145 -5.73 7.99 14.85
N TYR A 146 -5.44 7.44 16.02
CA TYR A 146 -4.47 6.38 16.20
C TYR A 146 -5.00 5.40 17.25
N ASP A 147 -4.85 4.12 16.96
CA ASP A 147 -5.20 3.02 17.85
C ASP A 147 -4.13 1.93 17.70
N GLU A 148 -3.44 1.65 18.81
CA GLU A 148 -2.23 0.82 18.83
C GLU A 148 -2.46 -0.57 18.21
N ILE A 149 -1.36 -1.17 17.74
CA ILE A 149 -1.37 -2.52 17.20
C ILE A 149 -1.22 -3.52 18.35
N ASP A 150 -2.35 -4.06 18.80
CA ASP A 150 -2.40 -5.16 19.76
C ASP A 150 -1.95 -6.47 19.09
N VAL A 151 -0.75 -6.94 19.44
CA VAL A 151 -0.24 -8.26 19.02
C VAL A 151 -0.80 -9.33 19.95
N ASP A 152 -1.65 -10.21 19.43
CA ASP A 152 -2.20 -11.32 20.22
C ASP A 152 -1.24 -12.52 20.19
N TYR A 153 -0.44 -12.61 21.27
CA TYR A 153 0.53 -13.67 21.56
C TYR A 153 -0.09 -15.02 21.95
N GLN A 154 -1.41 -15.14 22.21
CA GLN A 154 -1.98 -16.37 22.77
C GLN A 154 -1.98 -17.58 21.81
N SER A 155 -1.64 -17.39 20.53
CA SER A 155 -1.50 -18.47 19.56
C SER A 155 -0.16 -19.24 19.62
N SER A 156 0.87 -18.76 20.33
CA SER A 156 2.19 -19.41 20.38
C SER A 156 2.33 -20.45 21.51
N LEU A 157 1.45 -20.43 22.52
CA LEU A 157 1.53 -21.36 23.67
C LEU A 157 0.86 -22.72 23.42
N SER A 158 -0.07 -22.82 22.48
CA SER A 158 -0.80 -24.07 22.18
C SER A 158 -0.06 -25.03 21.24
N ALA A 159 1.10 -24.66 20.69
CA ALA A 159 1.90 -25.53 19.82
C ALA A 159 3.08 -26.23 20.54
N GLY A 160 3.35 -25.90 21.80
CA GLY A 160 4.56 -26.32 22.52
C GLY A 160 4.40 -27.43 23.56
N TRP A 161 3.20 -27.98 23.79
CA TRP A 161 2.95 -28.98 24.84
C TRP A 161 2.20 -30.21 24.32
N ALA A 162 2.64 -30.73 23.16
CA ALA A 162 2.20 -32.03 22.68
C ALA A 162 3.37 -32.81 22.08
N THR A 163 4.31 -33.23 22.93
CA THR A 163 5.10 -34.49 22.80
C THR A 163 5.75 -34.81 24.12
#